data_AF-V4YFC4-F1
#
_entry.id   AF-V4YFC4-F1
#
_cell.length_a   1.000
_cell.length_b   1.000
_cell.length_c   1.000
_cell.angle_alpha   90.00
_cell.angle_beta   90.00
_cell.angle_gamma   90.00
#
_symmetry.space_group_name_H-M   'P 1'
#
loop_
_entity.id
_entity.type
_entity.pdbx_description
1 polymer ?
#
loop_
_entity_poly.entity_id
_entity_poly.type
_entity_poly.pdbx_seq_one_letter_code
_entity_poly.pdbx_strand_id
1 'polypeptide(L)'
;MKAVDASTLTLDSGFRDRLDDVAHEQYLANQASDLARAREIRKSLLPDVRAIGAGAGRIVYPLPSSTHDGGRYERYVVKFARPNDRYDWDGRDQNKRETRLWRNNKHTSLIPVVSADPRGYWIVMPRGESVREEANEITRWIEGISEELASNLLDTDLSPKNVVRLDGQLRLCDYGVPTRGHSSPDSPS
;
A
#
# COMPACT_ATOMS: atom_id res chain seq x y z
N MET A 1 -23.52 13.99 10.29
CA MET A 1 -22.17 14.19 10.88
C MET A 1 -21.17 14.08 9.74
N LYS A 2 -20.46 15.17 9.38
CA LYS A 2 -19.47 15.13 8.28
C LYS A 2 -18.28 14.29 8.74
N ALA A 3 -17.96 13.23 8.00
CA ALA A 3 -16.75 12.44 8.24
C ALA A 3 -15.52 13.36 8.14
N VAL A 4 -14.73 13.33 9.21
CA VAL A 4 -13.53 14.12 9.44
C VAL A 4 -12.59 14.01 8.25
N ASP A 5 -12.25 15.15 7.64
CA ASP A 5 -11.20 15.26 6.64
C ASP A 5 -9.89 14.79 7.30
N ALA A 6 -9.27 13.76 6.75
CA ALA A 6 -7.98 13.31 7.23
C ALA A 6 -7.00 14.44 6.89
N SER A 7 -6.71 15.30 7.88
CA SER A 7 -5.77 16.43 7.82
C SER A 7 -4.63 16.10 6.87
N THR A 8 -4.70 16.73 5.69
CA THR A 8 -4.20 16.16 4.44
C THR A 8 -2.69 16.08 4.50
N LEU A 9 -2.15 14.87 4.40
CA LEU A 9 -0.73 14.70 4.09
C LEU A 9 -0.50 15.30 2.70
N THR A 10 0.38 16.29 2.61
CA THR A 10 0.81 16.85 1.34
C THR A 10 2.24 16.41 1.09
N LEU A 11 2.46 15.65 0.01
CA LEU A 11 3.82 15.36 -0.44
C LEU A 11 4.44 16.64 -0.98
N ASP A 12 5.71 16.90 -0.67
CA ASP A 12 6.48 17.95 -1.34
C ASP A 12 6.36 17.77 -2.86
N SER A 13 6.12 18.85 -3.61
CA SER A 13 5.84 18.75 -5.05
C SER A 13 7.04 18.20 -5.81
N GLY A 14 8.27 18.63 -5.47
CA GLY A 14 9.49 18.12 -6.09
C GLY A 14 9.71 16.65 -5.77
N PHE A 15 9.40 16.22 -4.54
CA PHE A 15 9.42 14.83 -4.17
C PHE A 15 8.35 14.01 -4.90
N ARG A 16 7.13 14.54 -5.04
CA ARG A 16 6.02 13.86 -5.72
C ARG A 16 6.34 13.59 -7.19
N ASP A 17 6.84 14.59 -7.92
CA ASP A 17 7.21 14.42 -9.32
C ASP A 17 8.30 13.35 -9.48
N ARG A 18 9.34 13.42 -8.63
CA ARG A 18 10.39 12.39 -8.61
C ARG A 18 9.89 11.03 -8.20
N LEU A 19 8.91 10.95 -7.30
CA LEU A 19 8.29 9.70 -6.86
C LEU A 19 7.55 9.02 -8.02
N ASP A 20 6.80 9.79 -8.82
CA ASP A 20 6.11 9.28 -10.01
C ASP A 20 7.09 8.68 -11.03
N ASP A 21 8.17 9.40 -11.34
CA ASP A 21 9.21 8.95 -12.27
C ASP A 21 9.92 7.70 -11.75
N VAL A 22 10.41 7.75 -10.50
CA VAL A 22 11.13 6.62 -9.88
C VAL A 22 10.26 5.38 -9.76
N ALA A 23 8.96 5.53 -9.42
CA ALA A 23 8.06 4.41 -9.29
C ALA A 23 7.79 3.73 -10.64
N HIS A 24 7.69 4.50 -11.72
CA HIS A 24 7.53 4.00 -13.07
C HIS A 24 8.82 3.34 -13.58
N GLU A 25 9.97 4.01 -13.47
CA GLU A 25 11.24 3.48 -13.97
C GLU A 25 11.68 2.22 -13.23
N GLN A 26 11.53 2.16 -11.89
CA GLN A 26 11.85 0.95 -11.14
C GLN A 26 10.90 -0.19 -11.51
N TYR A 27 9.66 0.10 -11.90
CA TYR A 27 8.71 -0.92 -12.35
C TYR A 27 9.18 -1.53 -13.67
N LEU A 28 9.54 -0.70 -14.65
CA LEU A 28 10.09 -1.14 -15.94
C LEU A 28 11.39 -1.92 -15.77
N ALA A 29 12.29 -1.49 -14.89
CA ALA A 29 13.51 -2.22 -14.58
C ALA A 29 13.21 -3.60 -13.96
N ASN A 30 12.24 -3.71 -13.04
CA ASN A 30 11.80 -5.01 -12.53
C ASN A 30 11.18 -5.88 -13.65
N GLN A 31 10.46 -5.28 -14.60
CA GLN A 31 9.83 -6.01 -15.71
C GLN A 31 10.89 -6.61 -16.65
N ALA A 32 11.98 -5.89 -16.86
CA ALA A 32 13.16 -6.36 -17.58
C ALA A 32 14.05 -7.31 -16.75
N SER A 33 13.62 -7.70 -15.54
CA SER A 33 14.41 -8.51 -14.58
C SER A 33 15.75 -7.88 -14.16
N ASP A 34 15.92 -6.57 -14.34
CA ASP A 34 17.11 -5.82 -13.92
C ASP A 34 16.94 -5.32 -12.47
N LEU A 35 17.07 -6.26 -11.53
CA LEU A 35 16.85 -6.01 -10.10
C LEU A 35 17.89 -5.03 -9.51
N ALA A 36 19.10 -5.02 -10.06
CA ALA A 36 20.17 -4.12 -9.64
C ALA A 36 19.80 -2.68 -10.00
N ARG A 37 19.44 -2.42 -11.26
CA ARG A 37 18.99 -1.11 -11.70
C ARG A 37 17.73 -0.66 -10.98
N ALA A 38 16.74 -1.55 -10.80
CA ALA A 38 15.53 -1.21 -10.05
C ALA A 38 15.86 -0.76 -8.61
N ARG A 39 16.88 -1.35 -7.97
CA ARG A 39 17.35 -0.93 -6.65
C ARG A 39 18.03 0.43 -6.68
N GLU A 40 18.91 0.68 -7.65
CA GLU A 40 19.60 1.97 -7.79
C GLU A 40 18.62 3.12 -8.08
N ILE A 41 17.60 2.88 -8.93
CA ILE A 41 16.53 3.85 -9.20
C ILE A 41 15.81 4.21 -7.88
N ARG A 42 15.43 3.22 -7.06
CA ARG A 42 14.79 3.48 -5.76
C ARG A 42 15.70 4.22 -4.78
N LYS A 43 17.00 3.89 -4.75
CA LYS A 43 17.99 4.60 -3.92
C LYS A 43 18.15 6.06 -4.34
N SER A 44 17.98 6.38 -5.62
CA SER A 44 18.08 7.77 -6.08
C SER A 44 17.02 8.67 -5.42
N LEU A 45 15.84 8.12 -5.10
CA LEU A 45 14.79 8.81 -4.34
C LEU A 45 14.99 8.70 -2.83
N LEU A 46 15.42 7.53 -2.35
CA LEU A 46 15.48 7.18 -0.93
C LEU A 46 16.89 6.63 -0.56
N PRO A 47 17.94 7.48 -0.58
CA PRO A 47 19.34 7.03 -0.54
C PRO A 47 19.74 6.28 0.72
N ASP A 48 19.14 6.60 1.87
CA ASP A 48 19.47 6.00 3.16
C ASP A 48 18.32 5.20 3.78
N VAL A 49 17.27 4.93 3.00
CA VAL A 49 16.09 4.21 3.50
C VAL A 49 16.13 2.77 3.03
N ARG A 50 16.02 1.85 3.99
CA ARG A 50 15.89 0.42 3.69
C ARG A 50 14.42 0.03 3.53
N ALA A 51 14.17 -0.90 2.62
CA ALA A 51 12.87 -1.54 2.51
C ALA A 51 12.55 -2.25 3.84
N ILE A 52 11.32 -2.11 4.31
CA ILE A 52 10.83 -2.74 5.55
C ILE A 52 9.88 -3.92 5.27
N GLY A 53 9.53 -4.13 4.00
CA GLY A 53 8.70 -5.25 3.57
C GLY A 53 8.78 -5.45 2.07
N ALA A 54 8.64 -6.69 1.64
CA ALA A 54 8.48 -7.04 0.24
C ALA A 54 7.46 -8.18 0.14
N GLY A 55 6.45 -7.98 -0.71
CA GLY A 55 5.45 -8.98 -1.06
C GLY A 55 5.53 -9.37 -2.52
N ALA A 56 4.64 -10.27 -2.96
CA ALA A 56 4.62 -10.79 -4.32
C ALA A 56 4.55 -9.69 -5.39
N GLY A 57 3.84 -8.59 -5.13
CA GLY A 57 3.71 -7.48 -6.07
C GLY A 57 4.30 -6.15 -5.60
N ARG A 58 4.92 -6.03 -4.41
CA ARG A 58 5.27 -4.70 -3.87
C ARG A 58 6.52 -4.69 -3.00
N ILE A 59 7.20 -3.54 -2.94
CA ILE A 59 8.23 -3.25 -1.94
C ILE A 59 7.81 -2.03 -1.14
N VAL A 60 7.95 -2.11 0.18
CA VAL A 60 7.52 -1.09 1.13
C VAL A 60 8.73 -0.39 1.73
N TYR A 61 8.73 0.94 1.67
CA TYR A 61 9.75 1.80 2.28
C TYR A 61 9.09 2.76 3.28
N PRO A 62 9.74 3.04 4.43
CA PRO A 62 9.43 4.22 5.22
C PRO A 62 9.46 5.48 4.35
N LEU A 63 8.51 6.39 4.54
CA LEU A 63 8.53 7.70 3.93
C LEU A 63 9.24 8.69 4.88
N PRO A 64 10.37 9.30 4.50
CA PRO A 64 11.06 10.25 5.37
C PRO A 64 10.18 11.47 5.71
N SER A 65 10.30 12.00 6.93
CA SER A 65 9.53 13.18 7.37
C SER A 65 9.81 14.43 6.53
N SER A 66 10.98 14.52 5.90
CA SER A 66 11.36 15.65 5.03
C SER A 66 10.67 15.66 3.67
N THR A 67 9.89 14.63 3.32
CA THR A 67 9.26 14.52 1.98
C THR A 67 7.78 14.89 1.98
N HIS A 68 7.25 15.35 3.11
CA HIS A 68 5.85 15.66 3.28
C HIS A 68 5.62 16.66 4.40
N ASP A 69 4.54 17.42 4.25
CA ASP A 69 4.03 18.33 5.26
C ASP A 69 2.64 17.89 5.72
N GLY A 70 2.33 18.18 6.98
CA GLY A 70 1.06 17.82 7.60
C GLY A 70 0.89 16.31 7.73
N GLY A 71 -0.37 15.87 7.71
CA GLY A 71 -0.72 14.49 8.03
C GLY A 71 -1.11 14.29 9.49
N ARG A 72 -2.01 13.32 9.72
CA ARG A 72 -2.52 12.95 11.05
C ARG A 72 -1.59 12.04 11.85
N TYR A 73 -0.73 11.28 11.17
CA TYR A 73 0.00 10.15 11.76
C TYR A 73 1.49 10.46 11.82
N GLU A 74 2.19 9.90 12.80
CA GLU A 74 3.62 10.18 13.01
C GLU A 74 4.52 9.62 11.92
N ARG A 75 4.12 8.52 11.30
CA ARG A 75 4.96 7.76 10.36
C ARG A 75 4.14 7.30 9.17
N TYR A 76 4.78 7.32 8.00
CA TYR A 76 4.20 6.88 6.74
C TYR A 76 5.11 5.89 6.03
N VAL A 77 4.52 5.15 5.08
CA VAL A 77 5.21 4.27 4.15
C VAL A 77 4.77 4.57 2.74
N VAL A 78 5.67 4.32 1.78
CA VAL A 78 5.35 4.21 0.37
C VAL A 78 5.48 2.74 -0.06
N LYS A 79 4.48 2.23 -0.78
CA LYS A 79 4.51 0.89 -1.38
C LYS A 79 4.70 1.02 -2.88
N PHE A 80 5.86 0.64 -3.40
CA PHE A 80 6.13 0.57 -4.83
C PHE A 80 5.59 -0.72 -5.44
N ALA A 81 4.88 -0.61 -6.56
CA ALA A 81 4.45 -1.75 -7.35
C ALA A 81 5.63 -2.47 -7.99
N ARG A 82 5.48 -3.78 -8.21
CA ARG A 82 6.37 -4.62 -9.00
C ARG A 82 5.53 -5.49 -9.94
N PRO A 83 6.05 -5.80 -11.14
CA PRO A 83 5.53 -6.87 -11.96
C PRO A 83 5.53 -8.18 -11.17
N ASN A 84 4.59 -9.03 -11.50
CA ASN A 84 4.42 -10.34 -10.91
C ASN A 84 4.25 -11.36 -12.03
N ASP A 85 5.00 -12.45 -11.98
CA ASP A 85 4.99 -13.54 -12.96
C ASP A 85 4.16 -14.75 -12.50
N ARG A 86 3.78 -14.78 -11.22
CA ARG A 86 3.07 -15.92 -10.60
C ARG A 86 1.56 -15.79 -10.62
N TYR A 87 1.06 -14.57 -10.81
CA TYR A 87 -0.37 -14.26 -10.78
C TYR A 87 -0.73 -13.45 -12.02
N ASP A 88 -2.01 -13.41 -12.33
CA ASP A 88 -2.62 -12.63 -13.40
C ASP A 88 -2.79 -11.14 -13.08
N TRP A 89 -2.25 -10.70 -11.93
CA TRP A 89 -2.26 -9.33 -11.47
C TRP A 89 -0.88 -8.90 -10.99
N ASP A 90 -0.59 -7.61 -11.08
CA ASP A 90 0.66 -7.01 -10.62
C ASP A 90 0.47 -6.03 -9.45
N GLY A 91 1.58 -5.49 -8.94
CA GLY A 91 1.54 -4.53 -7.83
C GLY A 91 0.69 -3.28 -8.09
N ARG A 92 0.52 -2.87 -9.36
CA ARG A 92 -0.31 -1.73 -9.75
C ARG A 92 -1.79 -2.06 -9.57
N ASP A 93 -2.20 -3.26 -9.96
CA ASP A 93 -3.58 -3.72 -9.76
C ASP A 93 -3.93 -3.75 -8.25
N GLN A 94 -3.00 -4.28 -7.44
CA GLN A 94 -3.15 -4.31 -5.99
C GLN A 94 -3.27 -2.89 -5.39
N ASN A 95 -2.38 -1.98 -5.80
CA ASN A 95 -2.42 -0.57 -5.36
C ASN A 95 -3.70 0.16 -5.78
N LYS A 96 -4.17 -0.06 -7.02
CA LYS A 96 -5.44 0.51 -7.52
C LYS A 96 -6.64 -0.04 -6.76
N ARG A 97 -6.65 -1.33 -6.43
CA ARG A 97 -7.74 -1.97 -5.66
C ARG A 97 -7.77 -1.46 -4.23
N GLU A 98 -6.63 -1.41 -3.55
CA GLU A 98 -6.51 -0.89 -2.17
C GLU A 98 -6.98 0.58 -2.09
N THR A 99 -6.58 1.40 -3.06
CA THR A 99 -7.03 2.80 -3.18
C THR A 99 -8.55 2.90 -3.36
N ARG A 100 -9.15 2.03 -4.20
CA ARG A 100 -10.61 2.00 -4.42
C ARG A 100 -11.37 1.54 -3.18
N LEU A 101 -10.93 0.45 -2.55
CA LEU A 101 -11.54 -0.07 -1.32
C LEU A 101 -11.54 0.97 -0.21
N TRP A 102 -10.40 1.65 0.00
CA TRP A 102 -10.32 2.74 0.96
C TRP A 102 -11.28 3.89 0.63
N ARG A 103 -11.29 4.37 -0.62
CA ARG A 103 -12.15 5.49 -1.04
C ARG A 103 -13.64 5.20 -0.85
N ASN A 104 -14.05 3.96 -1.10
CA ASN A 104 -15.46 3.56 -1.05
C ASN A 104 -15.95 3.30 0.38
N ASN A 105 -15.10 2.74 1.25
CA ASN A 105 -15.52 2.31 2.59
C ASN A 105 -15.15 3.31 3.68
N LYS A 106 -14.00 3.98 3.56
CA LYS A 106 -13.36 4.83 4.60
C LYS A 106 -13.48 4.24 6.02
N HIS A 107 -13.38 2.91 6.11
CA HIS A 107 -13.68 2.16 7.32
C HIS A 107 -12.51 2.20 8.31
N THR A 108 -12.80 2.27 9.61
CA THR A 108 -11.77 2.35 10.66
C THR A 108 -10.88 1.12 10.73
N SER A 109 -11.38 -0.05 10.30
CA SER A 109 -10.61 -1.30 10.19
C SER A 109 -9.55 -1.30 9.10
N LEU A 110 -9.50 -0.29 8.22
CA LEU A 110 -8.49 -0.19 7.16
C LEU A 110 -7.44 0.87 7.52
N ILE A 111 -6.18 0.59 7.22
CA ILE A 111 -5.16 1.65 7.18
C ILE A 111 -5.51 2.58 6.01
N PRO A 112 -5.62 3.90 6.20
CA PRO A 112 -6.04 4.79 5.14
C PRO A 112 -4.99 4.92 4.03
N VAL A 113 -5.45 5.01 2.78
CA VAL A 113 -4.61 5.46 1.66
C VAL A 113 -4.66 6.99 1.63
N VAL A 114 -3.52 7.63 1.91
CA VAL A 114 -3.44 9.10 2.03
C VAL A 114 -2.95 9.79 0.75
N SER A 115 -2.21 9.07 -0.10
CA SER A 115 -1.86 9.54 -1.44
C SER A 115 -1.59 8.33 -2.35
N ALA A 116 -1.83 8.48 -3.65
CA ALA A 116 -1.63 7.40 -4.61
C ALA A 116 -1.38 7.95 -6.02
N ASP A 117 -0.62 7.19 -6.80
CA ASP A 117 -0.56 7.37 -8.25
C ASP A 117 -1.80 6.73 -8.91
N PRO A 118 -2.53 7.45 -9.79
CA PRO A 118 -3.67 6.90 -10.52
C PRO A 118 -3.36 5.63 -11.34
N ARG A 119 -2.11 5.49 -11.80
CA ARG A 119 -1.66 4.31 -12.57
C ARG A 119 -1.26 3.13 -11.68
N GLY A 120 -1.23 3.32 -10.36
CA GLY A 120 -0.97 2.27 -9.37
C GLY A 120 0.51 2.00 -9.06
N TYR A 121 1.45 2.78 -9.61
CA TYR A 121 2.88 2.55 -9.37
C TYR A 121 3.28 2.72 -7.91
N TRP A 122 2.55 3.55 -7.15
CA TRP A 122 2.77 3.70 -5.71
C TRP A 122 1.49 4.09 -4.96
N ILE A 123 1.47 3.75 -3.66
CA ILE A 123 0.53 4.30 -2.66
C ILE A 123 1.30 4.72 -1.41
N VAL A 124 0.83 5.77 -0.74
CA VAL A 124 1.31 6.23 0.57
C VAL A 124 0.24 5.97 1.62
N MET A 125 0.67 5.42 2.75
CA MET A 125 -0.20 5.00 3.85
C MET A 125 0.49 5.27 5.19
N PRO A 126 -0.25 5.47 6.29
CA PRO A 126 0.34 5.47 7.62
C PRO A 126 1.04 4.17 7.92
N ARG A 127 2.12 4.24 8.69
CA ARG A 127 2.87 3.09 9.15
C ARG A 127 2.25 2.56 10.46
N GLY A 128 1.56 1.44 10.37
CA GLY A 128 1.14 0.69 11.56
C GLY A 128 2.30 -0.07 12.21
N GLU A 129 2.11 -0.40 13.48
CA GLU A 129 3.03 -1.20 14.28
C GLU A 129 2.67 -2.68 14.18
N SER A 130 3.68 -3.52 14.00
CA SER A 130 3.48 -4.96 13.98
C SER A 130 2.95 -5.43 15.33
N VAL A 131 1.85 -6.18 15.32
CA VAL A 131 1.31 -6.81 16.52
C VAL A 131 2.00 -8.16 16.67
N ARG A 132 2.70 -8.37 17.80
CA ARG A 132 3.29 -9.69 18.11
C ARG A 132 2.19 -10.59 18.67
N GLU A 133 1.91 -11.69 17.97
CA GLU A 133 1.36 -12.97 18.46
C GLU A 133 0.25 -12.98 19.54
N GLU A 134 -0.62 -11.98 19.61
CA GLU A 134 -1.93 -12.17 20.25
C GLU A 134 -2.90 -12.81 19.25
N ALA A 135 -2.58 -14.04 18.82
CA ALA A 135 -3.31 -14.76 17.77
C ALA A 135 -4.83 -14.75 18.02
N ASN A 136 -5.25 -14.87 19.28
CA ASN A 136 -6.67 -14.87 19.65
C ASN A 136 -7.32 -13.47 19.64
N GLU A 137 -6.60 -12.39 19.95
CA GLU A 137 -7.12 -11.01 19.82
C GLU A 137 -7.33 -10.68 18.34
N ILE A 138 -6.30 -10.98 17.52
CA ILE A 138 -6.30 -10.68 16.09
C ILE A 138 -7.38 -11.48 15.36
N THR A 139 -7.52 -12.78 15.65
CA THR A 139 -8.57 -13.62 15.03
C THR A 139 -9.95 -13.09 15.38
N ARG A 140 -10.24 -12.82 16.67
CA ARG A 140 -11.54 -12.25 17.07
C ARG A 140 -11.81 -10.90 16.44
N TRP A 141 -10.77 -10.08 16.27
CA TRP A 141 -10.90 -8.79 15.60
C TRP A 141 -11.20 -8.95 14.11
N ILE A 142 -10.55 -9.89 13.41
CA ILE A 142 -10.84 -10.22 12.01
C ILE A 142 -12.28 -10.72 11.86
N GLU A 143 -12.72 -11.64 12.73
CA GLU A 143 -14.11 -12.15 12.76
C GLU A 143 -15.13 -11.04 13.06
N GLY A 144 -14.73 -9.97 13.75
CA GLY A 144 -15.54 -8.80 14.03
C GLY A 144 -15.59 -7.76 12.91
N ILE A 145 -14.89 -7.96 11.79
CA ILE A 145 -15.00 -7.07 10.62
C ILE A 145 -16.42 -7.19 10.06
N SER A 146 -17.08 -6.05 9.82
CA SER A 146 -18.43 -6.01 9.28
C SER A 146 -18.55 -6.81 7.99
N GLU A 147 -19.65 -7.55 7.83
CA GLU A 147 -19.94 -8.34 6.63
C GLU A 147 -19.87 -7.52 5.32
N GLU A 148 -20.34 -6.26 5.35
CA GLU A 148 -20.23 -5.32 4.23
C GLU A 148 -18.77 -5.15 3.77
N LEU A 149 -17.85 -4.86 4.69
CA LEU A 149 -16.43 -4.75 4.37
C LEU A 149 -15.83 -6.12 3.99
N ALA A 150 -16.15 -7.17 4.73
CA ALA A 150 -15.59 -8.51 4.50
C ALA A 150 -15.94 -9.05 3.11
N SER A 151 -17.16 -8.80 2.61
CA SER A 151 -17.61 -9.20 1.26
C SER A 151 -16.79 -8.58 0.11
N ASN A 152 -16.07 -7.50 0.40
CA ASN A 152 -15.20 -6.81 -0.55
C ASN A 152 -13.72 -7.20 -0.41
N LEU A 153 -13.37 -8.10 0.50
CA LEU A 153 -12.01 -8.55 0.78
C LEU A 153 -11.82 -10.01 0.37
N LEU A 154 -10.57 -10.40 0.11
CA LEU A 154 -10.23 -11.82 -0.02
C LEU A 154 -9.91 -12.42 1.35
N ASP A 155 -10.10 -13.72 1.50
CA ASP A 155 -9.67 -14.45 2.71
C ASP A 155 -8.17 -14.25 3.01
N THR A 156 -7.36 -14.08 1.95
CA THR A 156 -5.94 -13.79 2.06
C THR A 156 -5.62 -12.37 2.55
N ASP A 157 -6.54 -11.42 2.35
CA ASP A 157 -6.47 -10.07 2.93
C ASP A 157 -6.76 -10.15 4.45
N LEU A 158 -7.70 -11.02 4.85
CA LEU A 158 -8.13 -11.29 6.25
C LEU A 158 -7.16 -12.21 6.99
N SER A 159 -5.87 -11.88 6.97
CA SER A 159 -4.82 -12.69 7.61
C SER A 159 -4.18 -11.93 8.78
N PRO A 160 -3.83 -12.60 9.89
CA PRO A 160 -3.14 -11.96 11.02
C PRO A 160 -1.86 -11.20 10.62
N LYS A 161 -1.16 -11.67 9.59
CA LYS A 161 0.06 -11.01 9.06
C LYS A 161 -0.20 -9.63 8.46
N ASN A 162 -1.44 -9.34 8.06
CA ASN A 162 -1.87 -8.08 7.47
C ASN A 162 -2.47 -7.14 8.54
N VAL A 163 -2.47 -7.54 9.81
CA VAL A 163 -3.00 -6.74 10.91
C VAL A 163 -1.87 -5.98 11.59
N VAL A 164 -2.07 -4.68 11.77
CA VAL A 164 -1.16 -3.76 12.45
C VAL A 164 -1.93 -2.91 13.45
N ARG A 165 -1.23 -2.33 14.41
CA ARG A 165 -1.79 -1.34 15.33
C ARG A 165 -1.49 0.07 14.82
N LEU A 166 -2.50 0.92 14.69
CA LEU A 166 -2.35 2.33 14.34
C LEU A 166 -3.24 3.14 15.31
N ASP A 167 -2.64 4.10 16.02
CA ASP A 167 -3.28 4.89 17.08
C ASP A 167 -3.98 4.00 18.12
N GLY A 168 -3.32 2.92 18.54
CA GLY A 168 -3.85 1.95 19.50
C GLY A 168 -4.88 0.96 18.95
N GLN A 169 -5.40 1.16 17.74
CA GLN A 169 -6.44 0.32 17.12
C GLN A 169 -5.88 -0.68 16.11
N LEU A 170 -6.43 -1.89 16.08
CA LEU A 170 -6.12 -2.89 15.05
C LEU A 170 -6.72 -2.47 13.69
N ARG A 171 -5.93 -2.66 12.62
CA ARG A 171 -6.30 -2.32 11.25
C ARG A 171 -5.62 -3.26 10.24
N LEU A 172 -6.24 -3.44 9.08
CA LEU A 172 -5.65 -4.10 7.93
C LEU A 172 -4.71 -3.16 7.17
N CYS A 173 -3.47 -3.59 6.94
CA CYS A 173 -2.46 -2.85 6.19
C CYS A 173 -2.21 -3.40 4.78
N ASP A 174 -2.77 -4.56 4.44
CA ASP A 174 -2.73 -5.12 3.09
C ASP A 174 -4.08 -5.79 2.79
N TYR A 175 -4.93 -5.05 2.08
CA TYR A 175 -6.33 -5.42 1.82
C TYR A 175 -6.73 -5.23 0.35
N GLY A 176 -5.74 -5.27 -0.54
CA GLY A 176 -5.89 -4.92 -1.95
C GLY A 176 -5.69 -6.06 -2.93
N VAL A 177 -5.54 -7.32 -2.48
CA VAL A 177 -5.18 -8.42 -3.40
C VAL A 177 -6.29 -8.61 -4.44
N PRO A 178 -6.02 -8.53 -5.75
CA PRO A 178 -7.05 -8.73 -6.77
C PRO A 178 -7.59 -10.17 -6.79
N THR A 179 -8.88 -10.31 -7.10
CA THR A 179 -9.50 -11.60 -7.43
C THR A 179 -8.87 -12.15 -8.71
N ARG A 180 -8.60 -13.46 -8.76
CA ARG A 180 -8.18 -14.12 -10.01
C ARG A 180 -9.22 -13.82 -11.13
N GLY A 181 -8.75 -13.50 -12.32
CA GLY A 181 -9.54 -13.20 -13.51
C GLY A 181 -9.81 -11.71 -13.75
N HIS A 182 -9.19 -10.79 -13.02
CA HIS A 182 -9.24 -9.35 -13.31
C HIS A 182 -7.97 -8.89 -14.01
N SER A 183 -7.86 -9.22 -15.29
CA SER A 183 -6.97 -8.52 -16.20
C SER A 183 -7.35 -7.04 -16.24
N SER A 184 -6.41 -6.14 -15.99
CA SER A 184 -6.57 -4.73 -16.37
C SER A 184 -6.94 -4.66 -17.87
N PRO A 185 -7.85 -3.78 -18.31
CA PRO A 185 -8.33 -3.71 -19.69
C PRO A 185 -7.29 -3.24 -20.72
N ASP A 186 -6.01 -3.11 -20.34
CA ASP A 186 -4.93 -2.60 -21.18
C ASP A 186 -4.06 -3.71 -21.80
N SER A 187 -4.52 -4.96 -21.83
CA SER A 187 -3.87 -6.00 -22.65
C SER A 187 -4.30 -5.82 -24.10
N PRO A 188 -3.37 -5.48 -25.04
CA PRO A 188 -3.72 -5.44 -26.45
C PRO A 188 -4.05 -6.87 -26.91
N SER A 189 -5.17 -7.00 -27.61
CA SER A 189 -5.54 -8.21 -28.35
C SER A 189 -4.66 -8.41 -29.58
#